data_AF-A0A2N5ICP2-F1
#
_entry.id   AF-A0A2N5ICP2-F1
#
_cell.length_a   1.000
_cell.length_b   1.000
_cell.length_c   1.000
_cell.angle_alpha   90.00
_cell.angle_beta   90.00
_cell.angle_gamma   90.00
#
_symmetry.space_group_name_H-M   'P 1'
#
loop_
_entity.id
_entity.type
_entity.pdbx_description
1 polymer ?
#
loop_
_entity_poly.entity_id
_entity_poly.type
_entity_poly.pdbx_seq_one_letter_code
_entity_poly.pdbx_strand_id
1 'polypeptide(L)'
;MENMYMTVINEQQELESINLSDVEFIESDKRKIIFYIGLKKYYHLSTKTEFDELLLKEGFVSLDRPNLVNLRKIRSFDEKYGKVFFEENPTPDSIFCTVARIKIPFVKNLLQRMVAFQNDKTLEMKPDFKRKIQHLIKGIFE
;
A
#
# COMPACT_ATOMS: atom_id res chain seq x y z
N MET A 1 -13.47 -8.58 9.21
CA MET A 1 -12.03 -8.89 9.03
C MET A 1 -11.40 -8.71 10.39
N GLU A 2 -10.53 -9.62 10.79
CA GLU A 2 -9.81 -9.48 12.06
C GLU A 2 -8.82 -8.33 11.90
N ASN A 3 -8.83 -7.36 12.83
CA ASN A 3 -7.86 -6.27 12.80
C ASN A 3 -6.49 -6.87 13.11
N MET A 4 -5.56 -6.74 12.16
CA MET A 4 -4.17 -7.14 12.36
C MET A 4 -3.39 -5.94 12.90
N TYR A 5 -2.80 -6.11 14.08
CA TYR A 5 -1.98 -5.10 14.72
C TYR A 5 -0.50 -5.46 14.62
N MET A 6 0.34 -4.43 14.60
CA MET A 6 1.80 -4.56 14.58
C MET A 6 2.40 -3.72 15.69
N THR A 7 3.31 -4.31 16.46
CA THR A 7 4.12 -3.56 17.42
C THR A 7 5.25 -2.86 16.67
N VAL A 8 5.31 -1.54 16.77
CA VAL A 8 6.28 -0.69 16.07
C VAL A 8 6.92 0.30 17.03
N ILE A 9 7.96 0.99 16.56
CA ILE A 9 8.62 2.08 17.27
C ILE A 9 8.21 3.39 16.59
N ASN A 10 7.66 4.36 17.33
CA ASN A 10 7.31 5.67 16.78
C ASN A 10 8.53 6.61 16.71
N GLU A 11 8.34 7.85 16.24
CA GLU A 11 9.42 8.84 16.12
C GLU A 11 10.00 9.29 17.47
N GLN A 12 9.25 9.10 18.56
CA GLN A 12 9.66 9.37 19.95
C GLN A 12 10.42 8.20 20.58
N GLN A 13 10.70 7.13 19.81
CA GLN A 13 11.35 5.90 20.28
C GLN A 13 10.52 5.08 21.29
N GLU A 14 9.21 5.26 21.29
CA GLU A 14 8.28 4.52 22.13
C GLU A 14 7.65 3.37 21.36
N LEU A 15 7.32 2.29 22.06
CA LEU A 15 6.58 1.17 21.48
C LEU A 15 5.11 1.54 21.34
N GLU A 16 4.58 1.34 20.14
CA GLU A 16 3.18 1.61 19.79
C GLU A 16 2.60 0.41 19.04
N SER A 17 1.29 0.19 19.18
CA SER A 17 0.56 -0.82 18.40
C SER A 17 -0.24 -0.11 17.32
N ILE A 18 0.08 -0.37 16.05
CA ILE A 18 -0.64 0.20 14.91
C ILE A 18 -1.53 -0.85 14.26
N ASN A 19 -2.70 -0.43 13.75
CA ASN A 19 -3.54 -1.29 12.93
C ASN A 19 -3.05 -1.25 11.47
N LEU A 20 -2.77 -2.42 10.88
CA LEU A 20 -2.30 -2.49 9.50
C LEU A 20 -3.33 -2.00 8.48
N SER A 21 -4.63 -1.98 8.83
CA SER A 21 -5.64 -1.37 7.96
C SER A 21 -5.46 0.14 7.82
N ASP A 22 -4.74 0.78 8.76
CA ASP A 22 -4.50 2.22 8.76
C ASP A 22 -3.24 2.60 8.00
N VAL A 23 -2.41 1.64 7.61
CA VAL A 23 -1.17 1.89 6.87
C VAL A 23 -1.45 2.11 5.38
N GLU A 24 -0.93 3.19 4.82
CA GLU A 24 -0.99 3.48 3.38
C GLU A 24 0.04 2.68 2.59
N PHE A 25 1.29 2.69 3.04
CA PHE A 25 2.36 1.90 2.44
C PHE A 25 3.48 1.66 3.44
N ILE A 26 4.31 0.70 3.06
CA ILE A 26 5.49 0.30 3.78
C ILE A 26 6.69 0.54 2.86
N GLU A 27 7.74 1.14 3.39
CA GLU A 27 9.00 1.36 2.71
C GLU A 27 10.11 0.57 3.40
N SER A 28 10.96 -0.07 2.61
CA SER A 28 12.21 -0.64 3.07
C SER A 28 13.35 0.35 2.83
N ASP A 29 13.87 0.93 3.91
CA ASP A 29 15.11 1.71 3.88
C ASP A 29 16.23 0.93 4.57
N LYS A 30 17.17 0.39 3.79
CA LYS A 30 18.32 -0.41 4.22
C LYS A 30 17.95 -1.61 5.11
N ARG A 31 17.88 -1.40 6.42
CA ARG A 31 17.63 -2.41 7.47
C ARG A 31 16.42 -2.05 8.34
N LYS A 32 15.62 -1.08 7.92
CA LYS A 32 14.43 -0.63 8.63
C LYS A 32 13.23 -0.75 7.72
N ILE A 33 12.14 -1.21 8.31
CA ILE A 33 10.83 -1.15 7.70
C ILE A 33 10.12 0.06 8.28
N ILE A 34 9.58 0.89 7.39
CA ILE A 34 8.90 2.13 7.74
C ILE A 34 7.44 2.00 7.28
N PHE A 35 6.51 2.03 8.21
CA PHE A 35 5.08 2.10 7.95
C PHE A 35 4.67 3.57 7.92
N TYR A 36 3.93 3.95 6.88
CA TYR A 36 3.39 5.30 6.72
C TYR A 36 1.89 5.30 7.04
N ILE A 37 1.49 6.20 7.95
CA ILE A 37 0.09 6.50 8.32
C ILE A 37 -0.08 8.03 8.28
N GLY A 38 -0.58 8.55 7.17
CA GLY A 38 -0.49 9.96 6.81
C GLY A 38 0.97 10.44 6.83
N LEU A 39 1.21 11.56 7.49
CA LEU A 39 2.57 12.11 7.65
C LEU A 39 3.40 11.39 8.73
N LYS A 40 2.79 10.47 9.51
CA LYS A 40 3.49 9.76 10.60
C LYS A 40 4.27 8.57 10.06
N LYS A 41 5.43 8.33 10.68
CA LYS A 41 6.31 7.21 10.38
C LYS A 41 6.45 6.31 11.59
N TYR A 42 6.38 5.01 11.34
CA TYR A 42 6.56 3.98 12.35
C TYR A 42 7.59 2.96 11.89
N TYR A 43 8.48 2.54 12.78
CA TYR A 43 9.64 1.73 12.44
C TYR A 43 9.50 0.31 12.98
N HIS A 44 9.96 -0.67 12.22
CA HIS A 44 10.05 -2.07 12.65
C HIS A 44 11.42 -2.67 12.30
N LEU A 45 11.91 -3.55 13.16
CA LEU A 45 13.24 -4.19 13.07
C LEU A 45 13.27 -5.42 12.13
N SER A 46 12.24 -5.62 11.33
CA SER A 46 12.10 -6.76 10.41
C SER A 46 12.72 -6.48 9.05
N THR A 47 12.69 -7.49 8.17
CA THR A 47 13.07 -7.35 6.75
C THR A 47 11.85 -7.25 5.84
N LYS A 48 12.02 -6.71 4.63
CA LYS A 48 10.93 -6.59 3.64
C LYS A 48 10.45 -7.96 3.17
N THR A 49 11.37 -8.91 3.03
CA THR A 49 11.07 -10.28 2.56
C THR A 49 10.05 -10.97 3.47
N GLU A 50 10.11 -10.75 4.79
CA GLU A 50 9.11 -11.27 5.74
C GLU A 50 7.69 -10.71 5.48
N PHE A 51 7.59 -9.48 4.98
CA PHE A 51 6.32 -8.80 4.75
C PHE A 51 5.70 -9.06 3.37
N ASP A 52 6.51 -9.31 2.35
CA ASP A 52 6.01 -9.49 0.97
C ASP A 52 4.97 -10.62 0.87
N GLU A 53 5.21 -11.75 1.52
CA GLU A 53 4.29 -12.89 1.50
C GLU A 53 3.13 -12.74 2.50
N LEU A 54 3.43 -12.24 3.71
CA LEU A 54 2.47 -12.12 4.79
C LEU A 54 1.38 -11.10 4.46
N LEU A 55 1.77 -9.93 3.95
CA LEU A 55 0.88 -8.78 3.78
C LEU A 55 0.16 -8.76 2.43
N LEU A 56 0.51 -9.65 1.51
CA LEU A 56 -0.20 -9.79 0.23
C LEU A 56 -1.70 -10.06 0.44
N LYS A 57 -2.05 -10.90 1.42
CA LYS A 57 -3.45 -11.22 1.77
C LYS A 57 -4.18 -10.01 2.39
N GLU A 58 -3.42 -9.12 3.02
CA GLU A 58 -3.92 -7.89 3.62
C GLU A 58 -4.09 -6.76 2.61
N GLY A 59 -3.63 -6.93 1.37
CA GLY A 59 -3.82 -5.99 0.27
C GLY A 59 -2.59 -5.12 -0.01
N PHE A 60 -1.44 -5.46 0.56
CA PHE A 60 -0.17 -4.83 0.25
C PHE A 60 0.47 -5.48 -0.99
N VAL A 61 0.94 -4.66 -1.92
CA VAL A 61 1.56 -5.12 -3.17
C VAL A 61 2.82 -4.33 -3.45
N SER A 62 3.89 -5.01 -3.88
CA SER A 62 5.10 -4.32 -4.30
C SER A 62 4.90 -3.65 -5.66
N LEU A 63 4.74 -2.33 -5.67
CA LEU A 63 4.64 -1.54 -6.90
C LEU A 63 6.01 -1.04 -7.37
N ASP A 64 6.99 -0.96 -6.48
CA ASP A 64 8.40 -0.67 -6.76
C ASP A 64 9.30 -1.47 -5.78
N ARG A 65 10.60 -1.56 -6.08
CA ARG A 65 11.57 -2.31 -5.28
C ARG A 65 11.54 -1.94 -3.78
N PRO A 66 11.48 -0.65 -3.38
CA PRO A 66 11.53 -0.30 -1.97
C PRO A 66 10.17 -0.35 -1.27
N ASN A 67 9.04 -0.52 -1.97
CA ASN A 67 7.73 -0.32 -1.36
C ASN A 67 6.80 -1.54 -1.42
N LEU A 68 5.88 -1.55 -0.45
CA LEU A 68 4.71 -2.40 -0.32
C LEU A 68 3.50 -1.50 -0.11
N VAL A 69 2.61 -1.44 -1.09
CA VAL A 69 1.56 -0.43 -1.18
C VAL A 69 0.21 -1.04 -0.85
N ASN A 70 -0.52 -0.45 0.10
CA ASN A 70 -1.88 -0.86 0.39
C ASN A 70 -2.81 -0.40 -0.73
N LEU A 71 -3.16 -1.31 -1.64
CA LEU A 71 -4.00 -0.98 -2.80
C LEU A 71 -5.39 -0.45 -2.39
N ARG A 72 -5.86 -0.81 -1.19
CA ARG A 72 -7.17 -0.37 -0.67
C ARG A 72 -7.16 1.07 -0.17
N LYS A 73 -6.00 1.71 -0.06
CA LYS A 73 -5.88 3.11 0.36
C LYS A 73 -5.57 4.07 -0.78
N ILE A 74 -5.29 3.58 -1.98
CA ILE A 74 -4.97 4.42 -3.13
C ILE A 74 -6.20 5.25 -3.53
N ARG A 75 -6.00 6.56 -3.71
CA ARG A 75 -7.03 7.53 -4.07
C ARG A 75 -6.73 8.28 -5.36
N SER A 76 -5.47 8.32 -5.79
CA SER A 76 -5.07 8.89 -7.07
C SER A 76 -3.84 8.18 -7.63
N PHE A 77 -3.73 8.13 -8.96
CA PHE A 77 -2.59 7.55 -9.68
C PHE A 77 -2.15 8.46 -10.82
N ASP A 78 -0.94 8.96 -10.71
CA ASP A 78 -0.25 9.71 -11.76
C ASP A 78 0.59 8.74 -12.61
N GLU A 79 0.01 8.31 -13.73
CA GLU A 79 0.65 7.39 -14.67
C GLU A 79 1.91 7.99 -15.32
N LYS A 80 1.94 9.32 -15.51
CA LYS A 80 3.04 10.01 -16.18
C LYS A 80 4.32 9.96 -15.35
N TYR A 81 4.20 10.17 -14.04
CA TYR A 81 5.34 10.15 -13.12
C TYR A 81 5.44 8.85 -12.32
N GLY A 82 4.51 7.92 -12.49
CA GLY A 82 4.47 6.65 -11.78
C GLY A 82 4.30 6.82 -10.28
N LYS A 83 3.37 7.69 -9.85
CA LYS A 83 3.11 7.96 -8.43
C LYS A 83 1.68 7.56 -8.05
N VAL A 84 1.52 6.86 -6.93
CA VAL A 84 0.21 6.64 -6.32
C VAL A 84 0.11 7.43 -5.03
N PHE A 85 -1.04 8.07 -4.84
CA PHE A 85 -1.35 8.91 -3.69
C PHE A 85 -2.52 8.32 -2.91
N PHE A 86 -2.58 8.69 -1.63
CA PHE A 86 -3.58 8.19 -0.68
C PHE A 86 -4.64 9.23 -0.33
N GLU A 87 -4.70 10.29 -1.13
CA GLU A 87 -5.74 11.32 -1.15
C GLU A 87 -6.21 11.60 -2.58
N GLU A 88 -7.46 12.04 -2.70
CA GLU A 88 -8.13 12.20 -4.01
C GLU A 88 -7.52 13.35 -4.82
N ASN A 89 -7.21 14.45 -4.16
CA ASN A 89 -6.67 15.67 -4.77
C ASN A 89 -5.26 15.94 -4.22
N PRO A 90 -4.23 15.25 -4.73
CA PRO A 90 -2.86 15.36 -4.24
C PRO A 90 -2.30 16.79 -4.35
N THR A 91 -1.71 17.26 -3.26
CA THR A 91 -0.94 18.49 -3.14
C THR A 91 0.58 18.20 -3.20
N PRO A 92 1.45 19.23 -3.26
CA PRO A 92 2.89 19.04 -3.19
C PRO A 92 3.40 18.35 -1.91
N ASP A 93 2.67 18.50 -0.79
CA ASP A 93 3.05 17.94 0.52
C ASP A 93 2.50 16.53 0.76
N SER A 94 1.77 16.00 -0.23
CA SER A 94 1.04 14.75 -0.09
C SER A 94 1.96 13.55 -0.17
N ILE A 95 1.73 12.59 0.72
CA ILE A 95 2.47 11.33 0.68
C ILE A 95 2.13 10.55 -0.58
N PHE A 96 3.17 9.98 -1.17
CA PHE A 96 3.05 9.13 -2.33
C PHE A 96 4.07 8.00 -2.26
N CYS A 97 3.82 6.96 -3.04
CA CYS A 97 4.86 5.99 -3.36
C CYS A 97 4.97 5.80 -4.87
N THR A 98 6.10 5.26 -5.30
CA THR A 98 6.43 5.08 -6.71
C THR A 98 5.95 3.74 -7.23
N VAL A 99 5.68 3.70 -8.54
CA VAL A 99 5.45 2.49 -9.31
C VAL A 99 6.63 2.35 -10.27
N ALA A 100 7.33 1.21 -10.23
CA ALA A 100 8.43 0.96 -11.14
C ALA A 100 7.94 1.08 -12.59
N ARG A 101 8.66 1.82 -13.44
CA ARG A 101 8.24 2.10 -14.81
C ARG A 101 7.91 0.84 -15.64
N ILE A 102 8.67 -0.23 -15.42
CA ILE A 102 8.45 -1.54 -16.06
C ILE A 102 7.12 -2.20 -15.63
N LYS A 103 6.62 -1.91 -14.43
CA LYS A 103 5.36 -2.46 -13.90
C LYS A 103 4.13 -1.69 -14.38
N ILE A 104 4.27 -0.42 -14.76
CA ILE A 104 3.13 0.45 -15.13
C ILE A 104 2.18 -0.19 -16.15
N PRO A 105 2.65 -0.74 -17.30
CA PRO A 105 1.74 -1.34 -18.29
C PRO A 105 0.88 -2.48 -17.72
N PHE A 106 1.39 -3.21 -16.74
CA PHE A 106 0.72 -4.36 -16.12
C PHE A 106 -0.25 -3.95 -15.02
N VAL A 107 0.07 -2.91 -14.25
CA VAL A 107 -0.70 -2.54 -13.05
C VAL A 107 -1.65 -1.36 -13.28
N LYS A 108 -1.50 -0.56 -14.35
CA LYS A 108 -2.28 0.69 -14.52
C LYS A 108 -3.79 0.50 -14.46
N ASN A 109 -4.32 -0.53 -15.11
CA ASN A 109 -5.76 -0.82 -15.11
C ASN A 109 -6.25 -1.24 -13.72
N LEU A 110 -5.41 -1.95 -12.95
CA LEU A 110 -5.71 -2.30 -11.56
C LEU A 110 -5.74 -1.02 -10.71
N LEU A 111 -4.71 -0.17 -10.79
CA LEU A 111 -4.61 1.06 -10.01
C LEU A 111 -5.78 2.02 -10.30
N GLN A 112 -6.14 2.22 -11.56
CA GLN A 112 -7.29 3.06 -11.95
C GLN A 112 -8.60 2.53 -11.38
N ARG A 113 -8.80 1.20 -11.37
CA ARG A 113 -9.99 0.59 -10.74
C ARG A 113 -9.99 0.77 -9.22
N MET A 114 -8.84 0.64 -8.57
CA MET A 114 -8.73 0.88 -7.12
C MET A 114 -9.07 2.33 -6.78
N VAL A 115 -8.54 3.29 -7.55
CA VAL A 115 -8.86 4.72 -7.41
C VAL A 115 -10.37 4.98 -7.55
N ALA A 116 -10.98 4.53 -8.64
CA ALA A 116 -12.42 4.71 -8.87
C ALA A 116 -13.25 4.11 -7.72
N PHE A 117 -12.96 2.86 -7.35
CA PHE A 117 -13.64 2.17 -6.26
C PHE A 117 -13.54 2.94 -4.93
N GLN A 118 -12.36 3.48 -4.62
CA GLN A 118 -12.15 4.19 -3.38
C GLN A 118 -12.89 5.53 -3.36
N ASN A 119 -12.86 6.29 -4.44
CA ASN A 119 -13.46 7.63 -4.48
C ASN A 119 -14.99 7.58 -4.60
N ASP A 120 -15.56 6.55 -5.22
CA ASP A 120 -17.01 6.42 -5.42
C ASP A 120 -17.79 5.92 -4.19
N LYS A 121 -17.09 5.50 -3.10
CA LYS A 121 -17.56 5.10 -1.73
C LYS A 121 -18.93 4.39 -1.53
N THR A 122 -19.62 3.94 -2.58
CA THR A 122 -20.99 3.38 -2.52
C THR A 122 -21.07 1.90 -2.89
N LEU A 123 -19.98 1.32 -3.40
CA LEU A 123 -19.89 -0.13 -3.56
C LEU A 123 -19.10 -0.68 -2.39
N GLU A 124 -19.75 -1.33 -1.43
CA GLU A 124 -19.05 -2.23 -0.52
C GLU A 124 -18.15 -3.16 -1.36
N MET A 125 -16.91 -3.41 -0.92
CA MET A 125 -16.03 -4.38 -1.59
C MET A 125 -16.71 -5.75 -1.54
N LYS A 126 -17.41 -6.11 -2.62
CA LYS A 126 -18.02 -7.44 -2.71
C LYS A 126 -16.91 -8.48 -2.52
N PRO A 127 -17.13 -9.55 -1.73
CA PRO A 127 -16.13 -10.58 -1.46
C PRO A 127 -15.47 -11.13 -2.74
N ASP A 128 -16.23 -11.21 -3.82
CA ASP A 128 -15.75 -11.66 -5.13
C ASP A 128 -14.68 -10.76 -5.73
N PHE A 129 -14.76 -9.44 -5.53
CA PHE A 129 -13.76 -8.50 -6.03
C PHE A 129 -12.44 -8.65 -5.28
N LYS A 130 -12.48 -8.92 -3.96
CA LYS A 130 -11.29 -9.23 -3.16
C LYS A 130 -10.57 -10.48 -3.70
N ARG A 131 -11.33 -11.54 -4.00
CA ARG A 131 -10.79 -12.77 -4.58
C ARG A 131 -10.22 -12.55 -5.98
N LYS A 132 -10.88 -11.69 -6.77
CA LYS A 132 -10.46 -11.31 -8.13
C LYS A 132 -9.19 -10.46 -8.12
N ILE A 133 -9.07 -9.49 -7.22
CA ILE A 133 -7.82 -8.71 -7.00
C ILE A 133 -6.69 -9.67 -6.65
N GLN A 134 -6.90 -10.60 -5.73
CA GLN A 134 -5.85 -11.54 -5.33
C GLN A 134 -5.37 -12.42 -6.50
N HIS A 135 -6.29 -12.87 -7.36
CA HIS A 135 -5.93 -13.60 -8.60
C HIS A 135 -5.23 -12.69 -9.62
N LEU A 136 -5.68 -11.44 -9.76
CA LEU A 136 -5.11 -10.47 -10.70
C LEU A 136 -3.67 -10.11 -10.30
N ILE A 137 -3.42 -9.90 -9.01
CA ILE A 137 -2.08 -9.67 -8.47
C ILE A 137 -1.22 -10.90 -8.69
N LYS A 138 -1.71 -12.10 -8.35
CA LYS A 138 -0.97 -13.34 -8.56
C LYS A 138 -0.53 -13.53 -10.01
N GLY A 139 -1.41 -13.28 -10.98
CA GLY A 139 -1.09 -13.39 -12.41
C GLY A 139 -0.21 -12.26 -12.99
N ILE A 140 0.02 -11.16 -12.26
CA ILE A 140 0.93 -10.07 -12.69
C ILE A 140 2.34 -10.27 -12.12
N PHE A 141 2.47 -10.95 -10.98
CA PHE A 141 3.72 -11.05 -10.23
C PHE A 141 4.28 -12.49 -10.10
N GLU A 142 3.69 -13.45 -10.81
CA GLU A 142 4.28 -14.76 -11.15
C GLU A 142 4.88 -14.73 -12.55
#